data_AF-A0A7C7SQF3-F1
#
_entry.id   AF-A0A7C7SQF3-F1
#
_cell.length_a   1.000
_cell.length_b   1.000
_cell.length_c   1.000
_cell.angle_alpha   90.00
_cell.angle_beta   90.00
_cell.angle_gamma   90.00
#
_symmetry.space_group_name_H-M   'P 1'
#
loop_
_entity.id
_entity.type
_entity.pdbx_description
1 polymer ?
#
loop_
_entity_poly.entity_id
_entity_poly.type
_entity_poly.pdbx_seq_one_letter_code
_entity_poly.pdbx_strand_id
1 'polypeptide(L)'
;MTNIIKIALFVIVNIAGFFTISVLANIAVKIGLFPSLPPGIHTETFKMWFMAGGMWVFIGSVFISIGYFFTRDELKHWLLFAPMYCTGIYGTAVILYFNFIYSVV
;
A
#
# COMPACT_ATOMS: atom_id res chain seq x y z
N MET A 1 -1.93 -12.13 28.42
CA MET A 1 -2.51 -10.85 27.93
C MET A 1 -1.72 -10.24 26.77
N THR A 2 -0.41 -10.05 26.87
CA THR A 2 0.43 -9.39 25.85
C THR A 2 0.34 -10.02 24.44
N ASN A 3 0.29 -11.35 24.34
CA ASN A 3 0.18 -12.04 23.03
C ASN A 3 -1.17 -11.80 22.34
N ILE A 4 -2.26 -11.75 23.10
CA ILE A 4 -3.61 -11.49 22.55
C ILE A 4 -3.67 -10.06 21.99
N ILE A 5 -3.09 -9.09 22.71
CA ILE A 5 -2.99 -7.70 22.25
C ILE A 5 -2.15 -7.61 20.97
N LYS A 6 -1.01 -8.30 20.89
CA LYS A 6 -0.17 -8.34 19.67
C LYS A 6 -0.94 -8.92 18.48
N ILE A 7 -1.70 -9.99 18.67
CA ILE A 7 -2.53 -10.60 17.62
C ILE A 7 -3.63 -9.64 17.17
N ALA A 8 -4.35 -9.02 18.11
CA ALA A 8 -5.41 -8.07 17.79
C ALA A 8 -4.87 -6.87 16.98
N LEU A 9 -3.75 -6.29 17.41
CA LEU A 9 -3.07 -5.22 16.68
C LEU A 9 -2.61 -5.66 15.29
N PHE A 10 -2.03 -6.85 15.18
CA PHE A 10 -1.63 -7.43 13.89
C PHE A 10 -2.81 -7.53 12.93
N VAL A 11 -3.94 -8.08 13.37
CA VAL A 11 -5.13 -8.23 12.53
C VAL A 11 -5.67 -6.86 12.09
N ILE A 12 -5.84 -5.93 13.03
CA ILE A 12 -6.35 -4.58 12.74
C ILE A 12 -5.46 -3.86 11.72
N VAL A 13 -4.15 -3.88 11.90
CA VAL A 13 -3.22 -3.14 11.03
C VAL A 13 -3.09 -3.80 9.66
N ASN A 14 -3.12 -5.13 9.54
CA ASN A 14 -3.11 -5.78 8.24
C ASN A 14 -4.41 -5.52 7.46
N ILE A 15 -5.57 -5.49 8.13
CA ILE A 15 -6.84 -5.09 7.50
C ILE A 15 -6.76 -3.63 7.04
N ALA A 16 -6.24 -2.72 7.87
CA ALA A 16 -6.04 -1.31 7.48
C ALA A 16 -5.06 -1.18 6.30
N GLY A 17 -3.98 -1.98 6.30
CA GLY A 17 -3.02 -2.08 5.21
C GLY A 17 -3.66 -2.48 3.89
N PHE A 18 -4.58 -3.45 3.90
CA PHE A 18 -5.30 -3.88 2.70
C PHE A 18 -6.08 -2.73 2.05
N PHE A 19 -6.73 -1.87 2.85
CA PHE A 19 -7.47 -0.73 2.33
C PHE A 19 -6.60 0.47 1.92
N THR A 20 -5.28 0.43 2.19
CA THR A 20 -4.39 1.56 1.92
C THR A 20 -4.36 1.91 0.43
N ILE A 21 -4.39 0.92 -0.46
CA ILE A 21 -4.42 1.13 -1.92
C ILE A 21 -5.67 1.92 -2.34
N SER A 22 -6.84 1.50 -1.84
CA SER A 22 -8.13 2.17 -2.13
C SER A 22 -8.21 3.58 -1.55
N VAL A 23 -7.69 3.79 -0.34
CA VAL A 23 -7.62 5.11 0.28
C VAL A 23 -6.71 6.03 -0.52
N LEU A 24 -5.55 5.54 -0.94
CA LEU A 24 -4.59 6.28 -1.73
C LEU A 24 -5.14 6.69 -3.10
N ALA A 25 -5.87 5.80 -3.77
CA ALA A 25 -6.59 6.13 -5.01
C ALA A 25 -7.60 7.28 -4.79
N ASN A 26 -8.42 7.18 -3.73
CA ASN A 26 -9.40 8.21 -3.40
C ASN A 26 -8.75 9.57 -3.10
N ILE A 27 -7.64 9.57 -2.34
CA ILE A 27 -6.90 10.80 -2.04
C ILE A 27 -6.35 11.41 -3.33
N ALA A 28 -5.69 10.61 -4.17
CA ALA A 28 -5.09 11.07 -5.43
C ALA A 28 -6.14 11.66 -6.38
N VAL A 29 -7.34 11.07 -6.47
CA VAL A 29 -8.45 11.64 -7.24
C VAL A 29 -8.88 12.99 -6.68
N LYS A 30 -9.06 13.11 -5.36
CA LYS A 30 -9.50 14.35 -4.71
C LYS A 30 -8.53 15.52 -4.89
N ILE A 31 -7.23 15.24 -4.92
CA ILE A 31 -6.19 16.28 -5.07
C ILE A 31 -5.73 16.47 -6.52
N GLY A 32 -6.41 15.83 -7.50
CA GLY A 32 -6.07 15.98 -8.92
C GLY A 32 -4.72 15.38 -9.32
N LEU A 33 -4.18 14.45 -8.52
CA LEU A 33 -2.94 13.73 -8.82
C LEU A 33 -3.20 12.35 -9.44
N PHE A 34 -4.45 11.97 -9.71
CA PHE A 34 -4.71 10.71 -10.39
C PHE A 34 -4.42 10.84 -11.89
N PRO A 35 -3.64 9.92 -12.51
CA PRO A 35 -3.21 10.08 -13.90
C PRO A 35 -4.39 10.00 -14.87
N SER A 36 -4.49 10.99 -15.77
CA SER A 36 -5.47 11.00 -16.86
C SER A 36 -4.88 10.27 -18.06
N LEU A 37 -5.17 8.97 -18.17
CA LEU A 37 -4.63 8.12 -19.23
C LEU A 37 -5.63 7.97 -20.38
N PRO A 38 -5.16 7.96 -21.65
CA PRO A 38 -6.03 7.61 -22.76
C PRO A 38 -6.56 6.17 -22.58
N PRO A 39 -7.81 5.91 -23.03
CA PRO A 39 -8.38 4.58 -22.96
C PRO A 39 -7.56 3.59 -23.81
N GLY A 40 -7.44 2.35 -23.33
CA GLY A 40 -6.68 1.29 -23.98
C GLY A 40 -5.52 0.77 -23.11
N ILE A 41 -4.42 0.38 -23.75
CA ILE A 41 -3.30 -0.36 -23.12
C ILE A 41 -2.70 0.42 -21.94
N HIS A 42 -2.61 1.75 -22.02
CA HIS A 42 -2.05 2.58 -20.95
C HIS A 42 -2.88 2.53 -19.67
N THR A 43 -4.21 2.65 -19.80
CA THR A 43 -5.15 2.55 -18.68
C THR A 43 -5.11 1.16 -18.04
N GLU A 44 -5.08 0.10 -18.86
CA GLU A 44 -5.00 -1.28 -18.35
C GLU A 44 -3.66 -1.57 -17.67
N THR A 45 -2.55 -1.06 -18.19
CA THR A 45 -1.22 -1.20 -17.59
C THR A 45 -1.17 -0.50 -16.24
N PHE A 46 -1.71 0.72 -16.14
CA PHE A 46 -1.82 1.43 -14.86
C PHE A 46 -2.66 0.64 -13.84
N LYS A 47 -3.85 0.16 -14.23
CA LYS A 47 -4.68 -0.66 -13.33
C LYS A 47 -3.94 -1.91 -12.85
N MET A 48 -3.22 -2.59 -13.74
CA MET A 48 -2.43 -3.78 -13.39
C MET A 48 -1.32 -3.44 -12.40
N TRP A 49 -0.54 -2.39 -12.65
CA TRP A 49 0.55 -1.97 -11.77
C TRP A 49 0.04 -1.49 -10.42
N PHE A 50 -1.03 -0.68 -10.43
CA PHE A 50 -1.56 -0.06 -9.23
C PHE A 50 -2.31 -1.06 -8.34
N MET A 51 -3.21 -1.87 -8.91
CA MET A 51 -4.01 -2.83 -8.14
C MET A 51 -3.31 -4.17 -7.96
N ALA A 52 -2.94 -4.85 -9.05
CA ALA A 52 -2.35 -6.19 -8.96
C ALA A 52 -0.94 -6.14 -8.36
N GLY A 53 -0.10 -5.20 -8.83
CA GLY A 53 1.22 -4.96 -8.23
C GLY A 53 1.13 -4.52 -6.77
N GLY A 54 0.16 -3.63 -6.45
CA GLY A 54 -0.09 -3.21 -5.08
C GLY A 54 -0.47 -4.37 -4.15
N MET A 55 -1.27 -5.33 -4.63
CA MET A 55 -1.65 -6.52 -3.87
C MET A 55 -0.45 -7.44 -3.57
N TRP A 56 0.48 -7.59 -4.52
CA TRP A 56 1.73 -8.31 -4.28
C TRP A 56 2.61 -7.63 -3.23
N VAL A 57 2.72 -6.30 -3.29
CA VAL A 57 3.44 -5.50 -2.27
C VAL A 57 2.78 -5.66 -0.90
N PHE A 58 1.44 -5.63 -0.83
CA PHE A 58 0.70 -5.91 0.39
C PHE A 58 1.07 -7.29 0.96
N ILE A 59 0.96 -8.36 0.18
CA ILE A 59 1.31 -9.71 0.63
C ILE A 59 2.75 -9.78 1.14
N GLY A 60 3.73 -9.22 0.40
CA GLY A 60 5.13 -9.17 0.82
C GLY A 60 5.31 -8.43 2.16
N SER A 61 4.61 -7.32 2.34
CA SER A 61 4.66 -6.54 3.58
C SER A 61 3.94 -7.18 4.78
N VAL A 62 2.96 -8.05 4.55
CA VAL A 62 2.35 -8.90 5.60
C VAL A 62 3.41 -9.85 6.17
N PHE A 63 4.28 -10.43 5.33
CA PHE A 63 5.37 -11.27 5.84
C PHE A 63 6.36 -10.49 6.70
N ILE A 64 6.65 -9.24 6.35
CA ILE A 64 7.48 -8.34 7.18
C ILE A 64 6.78 -8.07 8.52
N SER A 65 5.45 -7.88 8.52
CA SER A 65 4.70 -7.61 9.73
C SER A 65 4.62 -8.79 10.70
N ILE A 66 4.82 -10.03 10.23
CA ILE A 66 5.00 -11.20 11.11
C ILE A 66 6.24 -11.04 12.02
N GLY A 67 7.26 -10.31 11.55
CA GLY A 67 8.45 -9.94 12.33
C GLY A 67 8.13 -9.29 13.67
N TYR A 68 6.98 -8.61 13.78
CA TYR A 68 6.48 -7.97 15.00
C TYR A 68 6.30 -8.95 16.18
N PHE A 69 6.02 -10.23 15.92
CA PHE A 69 5.87 -11.23 16.98
C PHE A 69 7.20 -11.64 17.60
N PHE A 70 8.31 -11.49 16.87
CA PHE A 70 9.64 -11.89 17.32
C PHE A 70 10.39 -10.79 18.09
N THR A 71 9.82 -9.59 18.21
CA THR A 71 10.44 -8.49 18.96
C THR A 71 10.15 -8.63 20.46
N ARG A 72 11.22 -8.86 21.23
CA ARG A 72 11.15 -9.19 22.67
C ARG A 72 10.87 -7.98 23.56
N ASP A 73 11.46 -6.81 23.28
CA ASP A 73 11.53 -5.74 24.30
C ASP A 73 11.02 -4.36 23.84
N GLU A 74 10.80 -4.15 22.53
CA GLU A 74 10.25 -2.92 21.99
C GLU A 74 9.07 -3.23 21.08
N LEU A 75 7.96 -2.50 21.23
CA LEU A 75 6.91 -2.43 20.23
C LEU A 75 7.52 -1.81 18.97
N LYS A 76 8.07 -2.64 18.08
CA LYS A 76 8.57 -2.20 16.78
C LYS A 76 7.38 -1.97 15.85
N HIS A 77 6.70 -0.86 16.10
CA HIS A 77 5.53 -0.40 15.34
C HIS A 77 5.80 -0.37 13.84
N TRP A 78 7.03 -0.09 13.42
CA TRP A 78 7.42 -0.10 12.00
C TRP A 78 7.32 -1.48 11.34
N LEU A 79 7.45 -2.59 12.07
CA LEU A 79 7.16 -3.92 11.51
C LEU A 79 5.65 -4.11 11.38
N LEU A 80 4.90 -3.75 12.42
CA LEU A 80 3.45 -3.86 12.44
C LEU A 80 2.79 -3.06 11.30
N PHE A 81 3.26 -1.83 11.05
CA PHE A 81 2.73 -0.92 10.04
C PHE A 81 3.29 -1.15 8.63
N ALA A 82 4.14 -2.15 8.41
CA ALA A 82 4.69 -2.49 7.09
C ALA A 82 3.63 -2.57 5.96
N PRO A 83 2.47 -3.19 6.20
CA PRO A 83 1.43 -3.27 5.18
C PRO A 83 0.83 -1.94 4.76
N MET A 84 0.93 -0.90 5.60
CA MET A 84 0.41 0.44 5.29
C MET A 84 1.44 1.28 4.54
N TYR A 85 2.68 1.39 5.03
CA TYR A 85 3.65 2.25 4.35
C TYR A 85 4.21 1.64 3.07
N CYS A 86 4.42 0.31 2.99
CA CYS A 86 4.94 -0.31 1.77
C CYS A 86 3.96 -0.14 0.61
N THR A 87 2.68 -0.41 0.86
CA THR A 87 1.61 -0.23 -0.14
C THR A 87 1.39 1.24 -0.46
N GLY A 88 1.46 2.12 0.54
CA GLY A 88 1.39 3.56 0.36
C GLY A 88 2.50 4.11 -0.55
N ILE A 89 3.77 3.83 -0.21
CA ILE A 89 4.94 4.27 -0.98
C ILE A 89 4.88 3.73 -2.41
N TYR A 90 4.58 2.44 -2.59
CA TYR A 90 4.45 1.83 -3.91
C TYR A 90 3.32 2.48 -4.72
N GLY A 91 2.14 2.62 -4.14
CA GLY A 91 0.98 3.24 -4.81
C GLY A 91 1.27 4.68 -5.23
N THR A 92 1.91 5.48 -4.37
CA THR A 92 2.36 6.83 -4.70
C THR A 92 3.38 6.80 -5.84
N ALA A 93 4.36 5.90 -5.80
CA ALA A 93 5.38 5.79 -6.84
C ALA A 93 4.77 5.44 -8.21
N VAL A 94 3.81 4.52 -8.27
CA VAL A 94 3.08 4.19 -9.50
C VAL A 94 2.32 5.41 -10.01
N ILE A 95 1.57 6.11 -9.15
CA ILE A 95 0.84 7.31 -9.56
C ILE A 95 1.78 8.38 -10.12
N LEU A 96 2.88 8.66 -9.43
CA LEU A 96 3.87 9.65 -9.87
C LEU A 96 4.56 9.24 -11.17
N TYR A 97 4.87 7.95 -11.35
CA TYR A 97 5.47 7.43 -12.58
C TYR A 97 4.56 7.64 -13.79
N PHE A 98 3.28 7.28 -13.67
CA PHE A 98 2.32 7.50 -14.76
C PHE A 98 2.00 8.99 -14.95
N ASN A 99 1.90 9.79 -13.89
CA ASN A 99 1.79 11.23 -14.07
C ASN A 99 3.00 11.81 -14.80
N PHE A 100 4.22 11.42 -14.45
CA PHE A 100 5.42 11.92 -15.12
C PHE A 100 5.45 11.56 -16.61
N ILE A 101 5.09 10.33 -16.96
CA ILE A 101 5.11 9.89 -18.37
C ILE A 101 4.01 10.55 -19.21
N TYR A 102 2.83 10.75 -18.64
CA TYR A 102 1.65 11.21 -19.39
C TYR A 102 1.25 12.67 -19.12
N SER A 103 1.98 13.40 -18.27
CA SER A 103 1.85 14.87 -18.12
C SER A 103 2.67 15.67 -19.13
N VAL A 104 3.43 15.00 -20.01
CA VAL A 104 4.25 15.61 -21.06
C VAL A 104 3.54 15.59 -22.43
N VAL A 105 2.21 15.42 -22.45
CA VAL A 105 1.38 15.52 -23.67
C VAL A 105 0.30 16.56 -23.47
#